data_AF-R5VKV0-F1
#
_entry.id   AF-R5VKV0-F1
#
_cell.length_a   1.000
_cell.length_b   1.000
_cell.length_c   1.000
_cell.angle_alpha   90.00
_cell.angle_beta   90.00
_cell.angle_gamma   90.00
#
_symmetry.space_group_name_H-M   'P 1'
#
loop_
_entity.id
_entity.type
_entity.pdbx_description
1 polymer ?
#
loop_
_entity_poly.entity_id
_entity_poly.type
_entity_poly.pdbx_seq_one_letter_code
_entity_poly.pdbx_strand_id
1 'polypeptide(L)'
;MGTASYFEEKRKFLTRQVRSQINQRSLRYICHDAVTSELEGIFARGDRRLSNVILKAYKRGCIFDAWTDFFKPDVWEEIMTECKVDKNFYNYRERGEDEIFPWDIIDIGVSKKFLRREYEKSKKEEVTPNCRMNCAGCGAAKFQTGVCMEER
;
A
#
# COMPACT_ATOMS: atom_id res chain seq x y z
N MET A 1 -4.07 -1.85 -16.57
CA MET A 1 -4.46 -0.57 -15.94
C MET A 1 -3.61 -0.39 -14.70
N GLY A 2 -2.78 0.66 -14.61
CA GLY A 2 -1.97 0.90 -13.39
C GLY A 2 -0.56 1.46 -13.58
N THR A 3 -0.08 1.77 -14.79
CA THR A 3 1.29 2.29 -14.97
C THR A 3 1.47 3.67 -14.30
N ALA A 4 2.73 4.05 -13.99
CA ALA A 4 3.05 5.36 -13.43
C ALA A 4 2.44 6.53 -14.24
N SER A 5 2.42 6.42 -15.58
CA SER A 5 1.78 7.40 -16.48
C SER A 5 0.27 7.55 -16.23
N TYR A 6 -0.43 6.47 -15.88
CA TYR A 6 -1.87 6.52 -15.57
C TYR A 6 -2.12 7.29 -14.27
N PHE A 7 -1.31 7.05 -13.24
CA PHE A 7 -1.43 7.76 -11.97
C PHE A 7 -1.12 9.26 -12.12
N GLU A 8 -0.15 9.61 -12.95
CA GLU A 8 0.18 11.00 -13.24
C GLU A 8 -0.96 11.73 -13.98
N GLU A 9 -1.63 11.06 -14.91
CA GLU A 9 -2.82 11.60 -15.58
C GLU A 9 -3.96 11.83 -14.58
N LYS A 10 -4.22 10.86 -13.70
CA LYS A 10 -5.23 10.99 -12.63
C LYS A 10 -4.91 12.11 -11.66
N ARG A 11 -3.63 12.28 -11.29
CA ARG A 11 -3.16 13.39 -10.45
C ARG A 11 -3.44 14.74 -11.11
N LYS A 12 -3.11 14.89 -12.41
CA LYS A 12 -3.39 16.11 -13.18
C LYS A 12 -4.89 16.41 -13.24
N PHE A 13 -5.69 15.38 -13.47
CA PHE A 13 -7.16 15.49 -13.46
C PHE A 13 -7.68 15.98 -12.10
N LEU A 14 -7.31 15.33 -11.00
CA LEU A 14 -7.73 15.70 -9.66
C LEU A 14 -7.28 17.10 -9.27
N THR A 15 -6.03 17.45 -9.57
CA THR A 15 -5.49 18.80 -9.32
C THR A 15 -6.32 19.86 -10.04
N ARG A 16 -6.71 19.59 -11.30
CA ARG A 16 -7.58 20.49 -12.07
C ARG A 16 -8.96 20.63 -11.44
N GLN A 17 -9.55 19.53 -10.99
CA GLN A 17 -10.86 19.53 -10.35
C GLN A 17 -10.86 20.29 -9.01
N VAL A 18 -9.82 20.13 -8.20
CA VAL A 18 -9.69 20.88 -6.94
C VAL A 18 -9.56 22.37 -7.21
N ARG A 19 -8.78 22.76 -8.22
CA ARG A 19 -8.60 24.17 -8.61
C ARG A 19 -9.85 24.80 -9.22
N SER A 20 -10.75 24.01 -9.83
CA SER A 20 -12.03 24.53 -10.33
C SER A 20 -13.07 24.74 -9.24
N GLN A 21 -12.84 24.30 -7.99
CA GLN A 21 -13.80 24.50 -6.92
C GLN A 21 -13.81 25.94 -6.41
N ILE A 22 -15.02 26.43 -6.10
CA ILE A 22 -15.25 27.79 -5.58
C ILE A 22 -14.49 28.00 -4.26
N ASN A 23 -14.41 26.96 -3.43
CA ASN A 23 -13.73 26.98 -2.14
C ASN A 23 -12.27 26.49 -2.20
N GLN A 24 -11.61 26.52 -3.36
CA GLN A 24 -10.23 26.02 -3.55
C GLN A 24 -9.22 26.52 -2.50
N ARG A 25 -9.40 27.74 -1.96
CA ARG A 25 -8.52 28.30 -0.92
C ARG A 25 -8.60 27.56 0.41
N SER A 26 -9.72 26.88 0.66
CA SER A 26 -9.95 26.05 1.85
C SER A 26 -9.62 24.57 1.59
N LEU A 27 -9.21 24.20 0.38
CA LEU A 27 -8.87 22.83 0.01
C LEU A 27 -7.35 22.66 -0.05
N ARG A 28 -6.83 21.75 0.76
CA ARG A 28 -5.43 21.32 0.68
C ARG A 28 -5.35 19.97 -0.02
N TYR A 29 -4.87 19.96 -1.27
CA TYR A 29 -4.60 18.74 -2.00
C TYR A 29 -3.13 18.33 -1.83
N ILE A 30 -2.90 17.17 -1.23
CA ILE A 30 -1.58 16.56 -1.06
C ILE A 30 -1.59 15.28 -1.89
N CYS A 31 -0.64 15.17 -2.81
CA CYS A 31 -0.48 13.99 -3.65
C CYS A 31 0.99 13.61 -3.66
N HIS A 32 1.27 12.34 -3.40
CA HIS A 32 2.61 11.78 -3.45
C HIS A 32 3.05 11.57 -4.89
N ASP A 33 4.37 11.56 -5.11
CA ASP A 33 4.93 11.27 -6.42
C ASP A 33 4.65 9.81 -6.83
N ALA A 34 4.35 9.60 -8.12
CA ALA A 34 3.98 8.29 -8.63
C ALA A 34 5.14 7.29 -8.55
N VAL A 35 6.39 7.74 -8.72
CA VAL A 35 7.57 6.87 -8.71
C VAL A 35 7.88 6.42 -7.29
N THR A 36 7.80 7.33 -6.31
CA THR A 36 7.93 6.97 -4.89
C THR A 36 6.84 5.98 -4.48
N SER A 37 5.58 6.21 -4.90
CA SER A 37 4.45 5.33 -4.62
C SER A 37 4.62 3.93 -5.22
N GLU A 38 5.25 3.82 -6.40
CA GLU A 38 5.57 2.55 -7.03
C GLU A 38 6.56 1.75 -6.18
N LEU A 39 7.63 2.39 -5.69
CA LEU A 39 8.60 1.76 -4.79
C LEU A 39 7.99 1.35 -3.45
N GLU A 40 7.17 2.20 -2.84
CA GLU A 40 6.42 1.85 -1.62
C GLU A 40 5.56 0.60 -1.85
N GLY A 41 4.89 0.54 -3.00
CA GLY A 41 4.10 -0.63 -3.41
C GLY A 41 4.94 -1.91 -3.53
N ILE A 42 6.16 -1.80 -4.08
CA ILE A 42 7.10 -2.93 -4.22
C ILE A 42 7.55 -3.41 -2.83
N PHE A 43 7.97 -2.50 -1.94
CA PHE A 43 8.48 -2.86 -0.61
C PHE A 43 7.39 -3.34 0.34
N ALA A 44 6.19 -2.75 0.31
CA ALA A 44 5.04 -3.23 1.08
C ALA A 44 4.69 -4.68 0.74
N ARG A 45 5.01 -5.11 -0.48
CA ARG A 45 4.77 -6.47 -0.98
C ARG A 45 6.05 -7.29 -1.14
N GLY A 46 7.14 -6.79 -0.59
CA GLY A 46 8.48 -7.33 -0.74
C GLY A 46 8.67 -8.67 -0.05
N ASP A 47 9.41 -9.56 -0.69
CA ASP A 47 9.91 -10.78 -0.10
C ASP A 47 11.44 -10.69 0.09
N ARG A 48 12.06 -11.80 0.51
CA ARG A 48 13.52 -11.87 0.71
C ARG A 48 14.33 -11.49 -0.53
N ARG A 49 13.76 -11.51 -1.74
CA ARG A 49 14.47 -11.14 -2.98
C ARG A 49 14.82 -9.65 -2.99
N LEU A 50 14.01 -8.81 -2.34
CA LEU A 50 14.28 -7.37 -2.25
C LEU A 50 15.42 -7.02 -1.27
N SER A 51 15.87 -7.96 -0.44
CA SER A 51 16.98 -7.70 0.50
C SER A 51 18.25 -7.22 -0.21
N ASN A 52 18.58 -7.82 -1.36
CA ASN A 52 19.75 -7.44 -2.15
C ASN A 52 19.56 -6.06 -2.81
N VAL A 53 18.33 -5.73 -3.23
CA VAL A 53 17.98 -4.42 -3.77
C VAL A 53 18.23 -3.35 -2.71
N ILE A 54 17.73 -3.53 -1.48
CA ILE A 54 17.92 -2.60 -0.37
C ILE A 54 19.40 -2.42 -0.05
N LEU A 55 20.16 -3.52 0.02
CA LEU A 55 21.60 -3.47 0.30
C LEU A 55 22.36 -2.67 -0.77
N LYS A 56 22.05 -2.88 -2.05
CA LYS A 56 22.68 -2.12 -3.15
C LYS A 56 22.25 -0.65 -3.15
N ALA A 57 20.98 -0.37 -2.88
CA ALA A 57 20.48 1.00 -2.75
C ALA A 57 21.24 1.77 -1.67
N TYR A 58 21.39 1.17 -0.50
CA TYR A 58 22.19 1.73 0.58
C TYR A 58 23.65 1.99 0.14
N LYS A 59 24.30 1.01 -0.50
CA LYS A 59 25.68 1.15 -1.00
C LYS A 59 25.86 2.24 -2.07
N ARG A 60 24.81 2.52 -2.85
CA ARG A 60 24.80 3.58 -3.88
C ARG A 60 24.34 4.94 -3.33
N GLY A 61 24.11 5.06 -2.02
CA GLY A 61 23.74 6.31 -1.38
C GLY A 61 22.30 6.73 -1.63
N CYS A 62 21.39 5.77 -1.83
CA CYS A 62 19.95 5.96 -1.71
C CYS A 62 19.60 5.97 -0.22
N ILE A 63 19.65 7.15 0.38
CA ILE A 63 19.34 7.42 1.79
C ILE A 63 18.41 8.62 1.79
N PHE A 64 17.41 8.63 2.66
CA PHE A 64 16.40 9.69 2.74
C PHE A 64 15.48 9.77 1.50
N ASP A 65 15.23 8.65 0.82
CA ASP A 65 14.33 8.54 -0.34
C ASP A 65 12.86 8.94 -0.06
N ALA A 66 12.48 9.09 1.22
CA ALA A 66 11.17 9.63 1.61
C ALA A 66 11.03 11.14 1.34
N TRP A 67 12.15 11.86 1.18
CA TRP A 67 12.18 13.27 0.82
C TRP A 67 12.49 13.41 -0.66
N THR A 68 11.60 14.09 -1.39
CA THR A 68 11.68 14.22 -2.85
C THR A 68 13.02 14.79 -3.33
N ASP A 69 13.65 15.67 -2.55
CA ASP A 69 14.93 16.30 -2.88
C ASP A 69 16.12 15.31 -2.90
N PHE A 70 16.02 14.21 -2.15
CA PHE A 70 17.06 13.18 -2.04
C PHE A 70 16.72 11.91 -2.82
N PHE A 71 15.51 11.82 -3.37
CA PHE A 71 15.05 10.66 -4.09
C PHE A 71 15.76 10.53 -5.44
N LYS A 72 16.40 9.37 -5.68
CA LYS A 72 17.20 9.09 -6.88
C LYS A 72 16.53 7.99 -7.73
N PRO A 73 15.48 8.32 -8.51
CA PRO A 73 14.71 7.32 -9.25
C PRO A 73 15.55 6.53 -10.26
N ASP A 74 16.49 7.18 -10.94
CA ASP A 74 17.36 6.53 -11.94
C ASP A 74 18.22 5.45 -11.30
N VAL A 75 18.76 5.71 -10.11
CA VAL A 75 19.59 4.75 -9.36
C VAL A 75 18.75 3.54 -8.93
N TRP A 76 17.50 3.76 -8.53
CA TRP A 76 16.58 2.67 -8.19
C TRP A 76 16.27 1.79 -9.40
N GLU A 77 16.04 2.36 -10.58
CA GLU A 77 15.81 1.61 -11.82
C GLU A 77 17.02 0.73 -12.18
N GLU A 78 18.23 1.29 -12.10
CA GLU A 78 19.46 0.56 -12.35
C GLU A 78 19.63 -0.62 -11.37
N ILE A 79 19.38 -0.40 -10.07
CA ILE A 79 19.50 -1.45 -9.05
C ILE A 79 18.46 -2.55 -9.28
N MET A 80 17.21 -2.20 -9.58
CA MET A 80 16.15 -3.18 -9.86
C MET A 80 16.51 -4.04 -11.07
N THR A 81 17.03 -3.41 -12.13
CA THR A 81 17.53 -4.09 -13.33
C THR A 81 18.71 -5.02 -13.00
N GLU A 82 19.70 -4.54 -12.25
CA GLU A 82 20.88 -5.31 -11.85
C GLU A 82 20.52 -6.51 -10.96
N CYS A 83 19.55 -6.35 -10.07
CA CYS A 83 19.05 -7.40 -9.21
C CYS A 83 18.02 -8.33 -9.90
N LYS A 84 17.68 -8.06 -11.17
CA LYS A 84 16.68 -8.81 -11.95
C LYS A 84 15.33 -8.88 -11.24
N VAL A 85 14.93 -7.77 -10.63
CA VAL A 85 13.66 -7.62 -9.92
C VAL A 85 12.65 -6.96 -10.85
N ASP A 86 11.59 -7.67 -11.21
CA ASP A 86 10.50 -7.13 -12.00
C ASP A 86 9.51 -6.37 -11.11
N LYS A 87 9.32 -5.08 -11.38
CA LYS A 87 8.35 -4.24 -10.68
C LYS A 87 6.91 -4.70 -10.89
N ASN A 88 6.60 -5.21 -12.07
CA ASN A 88 5.25 -5.62 -12.44
C ASN A 88 4.77 -6.81 -11.60
N PHE A 89 5.69 -7.71 -11.26
CA PHE A 89 5.45 -8.82 -10.34
C PHE A 89 4.92 -8.35 -8.97
N TYR A 90 5.39 -7.22 -8.46
CA TYR A 90 4.95 -6.72 -7.15
C TYR A 90 3.68 -5.88 -7.24
N ASN A 91 3.61 -4.93 -8.18
CA ASN A 91 2.56 -3.91 -8.18
C ASN A 91 1.33 -4.22 -9.04
N TYR A 92 1.46 -5.01 -10.11
CA TYR A 92 0.41 -5.09 -11.14
C TYR A 92 -0.18 -6.48 -11.35
N ARG A 93 0.38 -7.51 -10.72
CA ARG A 93 -0.22 -8.84 -10.78
C ARG A 93 -1.45 -8.94 -9.88
N GLU A 94 -2.45 -9.67 -10.35
CA GLU A 94 -3.50 -10.17 -9.47
C GLU A 94 -2.94 -11.27 -8.56
N ARG A 95 -3.42 -11.31 -7.32
CA ARG A 95 -2.99 -12.28 -6.31
C ARG A 95 -4.17 -13.13 -5.89
N GLY A 96 -3.98 -14.44 -5.96
CA GLY A 96 -4.98 -15.44 -5.61
C GLY A 96 -5.17 -15.61 -4.11
N GLU A 97 -6.21 -16.35 -3.72
CA GLU A 97 -6.50 -16.65 -2.31
C GLU A 97 -5.44 -17.56 -1.68
N ASP A 98 -4.94 -18.51 -2.48
CA ASP A 98 -3.99 -19.54 -2.04
C ASP A 98 -2.53 -19.05 -2.05
N GLU A 99 -2.30 -17.79 -2.40
CA GLU A 99 -0.96 -17.22 -2.40
C GLU A 99 -0.46 -17.02 -0.97
N ILE A 100 0.79 -17.41 -0.74
CA ILE A 100 1.51 -17.11 0.51
C ILE A 100 2.07 -15.71 0.39
N PHE A 101 1.58 -14.80 1.23
CA PHE A 101 2.05 -13.43 1.23
C PHE A 101 3.30 -13.28 2.10
N PRO A 102 4.26 -12.41 1.73
CA PRO A 102 5.45 -12.17 2.55
C PRO A 102 5.16 -11.68 3.98
N TRP A 103 4.01 -11.03 4.18
CA TRP A 103 3.54 -10.55 5.48
C TRP A 103 2.66 -11.55 6.24
N ASP A 104 2.40 -12.76 5.70
CA ASP A 104 1.61 -13.80 6.40
C ASP A 104 2.30 -14.27 7.70
N ILE A 105 3.59 -13.99 7.88
CA ILE A 105 4.34 -14.25 9.12
C ILE A 105 3.97 -13.29 10.26
N ILE A 106 3.28 -12.18 9.96
CA ILE A 106 2.96 -11.14 10.94
C ILE A 106 1.58 -11.44 11.53
N ASP A 107 1.56 -11.81 12.82
CA ASP A 107 0.31 -12.03 13.55
C ASP A 107 -0.13 -10.75 14.29
N ILE A 108 -1.08 -10.04 13.68
CA ILE A 108 -1.74 -8.86 14.29
C ILE A 108 -3.04 -9.22 15.03
N GLY A 109 -3.33 -10.52 15.20
CA GLY A 109 -4.59 -11.01 15.78
C GLY A 109 -5.82 -10.94 14.90
N VAL A 110 -5.66 -10.52 13.65
CA VAL A 110 -6.71 -10.58 12.63
C VAL A 110 -6.46 -11.76 11.71
N SER A 111 -7.47 -12.59 11.48
CA SER A 111 -7.34 -13.77 10.62
C SER A 111 -7.27 -13.42 9.13
N LYS A 112 -6.47 -14.17 8.36
CA LYS A 112 -6.40 -14.05 6.89
C LYS A 112 -7.78 -14.23 6.24
N LYS A 113 -8.60 -15.15 6.77
CA LYS A 113 -9.99 -15.38 6.33
C LYS A 113 -10.86 -14.13 6.50
N PHE A 114 -10.71 -13.40 7.61
CA PHE A 114 -11.41 -12.13 7.82
C PHE A 114 -10.99 -11.09 6.78
N LEU A 115 -9.68 -10.86 6.60
CA LEU A 115 -9.16 -9.89 5.63
C LEU A 115 -9.66 -10.19 4.21
N ARG A 116 -9.71 -11.47 3.84
CA ARG A 116 -10.25 -11.89 2.54
C ARG A 116 -11.73 -11.57 2.39
N ARG A 117 -12.54 -11.86 3.41
CA ARG A 117 -13.97 -11.53 3.39
C ARG A 117 -14.21 -10.02 3.28
N GLU A 118 -13.43 -9.21 4.00
CA GLU A 118 -13.52 -7.75 3.91
C GLU A 118 -13.07 -7.22 2.54
N TYR A 119 -12.06 -7.83 1.92
CA TYR A 119 -11.67 -7.52 0.55
C TYR A 119 -12.82 -7.82 -0.44
N GLU A 120 -13.48 -8.96 -0.34
CA GLU A 120 -14.62 -9.29 -1.21
C GLU A 120 -15.83 -8.38 -0.97
N LYS A 121 -16.10 -7.97 0.28
CA LYS A 121 -17.10 -6.93 0.57
C LYS A 121 -16.75 -5.60 -0.05
N SER A 122 -15.48 -5.20 0.00
CA SER A 122 -15.04 -3.91 -0.57
C SER A 122 -15.31 -3.82 -2.07
N LYS A 123 -15.15 -4.94 -2.81
CA LYS A 123 -15.51 -5.02 -4.23
C LYS A 123 -17.01 -4.87 -4.50
N LYS A 124 -17.85 -5.19 -3.51
CA LYS A 124 -19.31 -5.05 -3.56
C LYS A 124 -19.79 -3.74 -2.95
N GLU A 125 -18.87 -2.86 -2.54
CA GLU A 125 -19.18 -1.61 -1.85
C GLU A 125 -19.98 -1.82 -0.54
N GLU A 126 -19.85 -3.01 0.07
CA GLU A 126 -20.53 -3.36 1.32
C GLU A 126 -19.71 -2.89 2.53
N VAL A 127 -20.36 -2.14 3.42
CA VAL A 127 -19.74 -1.62 4.64
C VAL A 127 -19.85 -2.64 5.77
N THR A 128 -18.75 -2.91 6.44
CA THR A 128 -18.77 -3.69 7.69
C THR A 128 -19.19 -2.79 8.86
N PRO A 129 -20.21 -3.18 9.63
CA PRO A 129 -20.72 -2.38 10.72
C PRO A 129 -19.71 -2.24 11.86
N ASN A 130 -19.92 -1.23 12.71
CA ASN A 130 -19.09 -1.01 13.88
C ASN A 130 -19.14 -2.22 14.84
N CYS A 131 -17.99 -2.57 15.43
CA CYS A 131 -17.87 -3.71 16.34
C CYS A 131 -18.77 -3.61 17.58
N ARG A 132 -19.17 -2.40 18.01
CA ARG A 132 -20.14 -2.18 19.09
C ARG A 132 -21.57 -2.52 18.70
N MET A 133 -21.91 -2.46 17.41
CA MET A 133 -23.23 -2.84 16.92
C MET A 133 -23.31 -4.35 16.68
N ASN A 134 -22.29 -4.89 16.02
CA ASN A 134 -22.18 -6.33 15.78
C ASN A 134 -20.70 -6.69 15.57
N CYS A 135 -20.26 -7.78 16.20
CA CYS A 135 -18.89 -8.22 16.06
C CYS A 135 -18.62 -8.71 14.64
N ALA A 136 -17.60 -8.14 14.00
CA ALA A 136 -17.19 -8.57 12.68
C ALA A 136 -16.44 -9.92 12.70
N GLY A 137 -16.05 -10.45 13.87
CA GLY A 137 -15.36 -11.74 13.96
C GLY A 137 -13.96 -11.73 13.33
N CYS A 138 -13.20 -10.65 13.53
CA CYS A 138 -11.86 -10.51 12.95
C CYS A 138 -10.80 -11.42 13.58
N GLY A 139 -10.99 -11.83 14.84
CA GLY A 139 -10.03 -12.62 15.63
C GLY A 139 -9.36 -11.83 16.76
N ALA A 140 -9.49 -10.50 16.76
CA ALA A 140 -8.80 -9.62 17.70
C ALA A 140 -9.20 -9.83 19.18
N ALA A 141 -10.32 -10.51 19.44
CA ALA A 141 -10.74 -10.88 20.79
C ALA A 141 -9.68 -11.71 21.55
N LYS A 142 -8.73 -12.34 20.85
CA LYS A 142 -7.59 -13.03 21.47
C LYS A 142 -6.75 -12.15 22.40
N PHE A 143 -6.78 -10.83 22.20
CA PHE A 143 -6.02 -9.86 23.02
C PHE A 143 -6.71 -9.51 24.35
N GLN A 144 -7.93 -9.99 24.59
CA GLN A 144 -8.61 -9.81 25.88
C GLN A 144 -8.77 -8.33 26.32
N THR A 145 -8.92 -7.42 25.37
CA THR A 145 -9.00 -5.97 25.66
C THR A 145 -9.87 -5.20 24.67
N GLY A 146 -10.20 -3.95 25.03
CA GLY A 146 -10.93 -2.98 24.22
C GLY A 146 -12.39 -3.36 23.96
N VAL A 147 -12.93 -2.85 22.86
CA VAL A 147 -14.33 -3.07 22.41
C VAL A 147 -14.70 -4.55 22.29
N CYS A 148 -13.72 -5.45 22.15
CA CYS A 148 -13.96 -6.88 22.10
C CYS A 148 -14.46 -7.47 23.44
N MET A 149 -14.22 -6.78 24.55
CA MET A 149 -14.57 -7.22 25.92
C MET A 149 -15.67 -6.37 26.56
N GLU A 150 -16.17 -5.33 25.86
CA GLU A 150 -17.33 -4.56 26.32
C GLU A 150 -18.58 -5.46 26.37
N GLU A 151 -19.41 -5.32 27.40
CA GLU A 151 -20.73 -5.97 27.46
C GLU A 151 -21.58 -5.46 26.28
N ARG A 152 -22.25 -6.38 25.59
CA ARG A 152 -23.05 -6.08 24.38
C ARG A 152 -24.53 -6.04 24.70
#